data_AF-A0A7Y0K5H6-F1
#
_entry.id   AF-A0A7Y0K5H6-F1
#
_cell.length_a   1.000
_cell.length_b   1.000
_cell.length_c   1.000
_cell.angle_alpha   90.00
_cell.angle_beta   90.00
_cell.angle_gamma   90.00
#
_symmetry.space_group_name_H-M   'P 1'
#
loop_
_entity.id
_entity.type
_entity.pdbx_description
1 polymer ?
#
loop_
_entity_poly.entity_id
_entity_poly.type
_entity_poly.pdbx_seq_one_letter_code
_entity_poly.pdbx_strand_id
1 'polypeptide(L)'
;MQANRSIHILKEISIVQANNLKSSKKGSFYPFIKRTMDLFIASIGIVITLPLILLFAVLIRIDSPGSPFYVQSRVGKNGKCFNLIKMRSMRIDAEKDGEKWAEVNDPRITKIGAFIRKTRIDELPQLFSVLKGDMSIIGPRPERPSFTAQFSKEIKGFSNRLLVKPGLTGLAQVNGGYDITPKEKLKYDLQYINNVTFFLEMKILLKTIKVVLTGEGAR
;
A
#
# COMPACT_ATOMS: atom_id res chain seq x y z
N MET A 1 21.37 -10.77 -6.43
CA MET A 1 21.67 -9.89 -7.60
C MET A 1 20.49 -9.03 -8.06
N GLN A 2 19.25 -9.53 -8.16
CA GLN A 2 18.10 -8.73 -8.62
C GLN A 2 17.72 -7.54 -7.70
N ALA A 3 17.72 -7.71 -6.38
CA ALA A 3 17.35 -6.65 -5.44
C ALA A 3 18.24 -5.39 -5.55
N ASN A 4 19.57 -5.56 -5.66
CA ASN A 4 20.50 -4.44 -5.84
C ASN A 4 20.28 -3.70 -7.17
N ARG A 5 19.92 -4.43 -8.23
CA ARG A 5 19.61 -3.84 -9.55
C ARG A 5 18.30 -3.04 -9.52
N SER A 6 17.28 -3.52 -8.81
CA SER A 6 16.03 -2.79 -8.60
C SER A 6 16.24 -1.49 -7.81
N ILE A 7 17.08 -1.52 -6.77
CA ILE A 7 17.39 -0.33 -5.97
C ILE A 7 18.11 0.75 -6.82
N HIS A 8 18.99 0.35 -7.73
CA HIS A 8 19.67 1.30 -8.63
C HIS A 8 18.68 2.02 -9.57
N ILE A 9 17.78 1.25 -10.20
CA ILE A 9 16.73 1.80 -11.07
C ILE A 9 15.82 2.76 -10.30
N LEU A 10 15.49 2.43 -9.06
CA LEU A 10 14.67 3.31 -8.22
C LEU A 10 15.39 4.61 -7.88
N LYS A 11 16.71 4.59 -7.62
CA LYS A 11 17.50 5.81 -7.43
C LYS A 11 17.48 6.71 -8.67
N GLU A 12 17.60 6.14 -9.87
CA GLU A 12 17.50 6.90 -11.12
C GLU A 12 16.11 7.54 -11.28
N ILE A 13 15.04 6.78 -11.01
CA ILE A 13 13.66 7.30 -11.02
C ILE A 13 13.52 8.46 -10.01
N SER A 14 14.06 8.31 -8.79
CA SER A 14 14.05 9.35 -7.76
C SER A 14 14.69 10.65 -8.27
N ILE A 15 15.84 10.55 -8.94
CA ILE A 15 16.61 11.69 -9.47
C ILE A 15 15.81 12.39 -10.58
N VAL A 16 15.28 11.63 -11.55
CA VAL A 16 14.49 12.19 -12.66
C VAL A 16 13.23 12.91 -12.15
N GLN A 17 12.54 12.33 -11.16
CA GLN A 17 11.36 12.96 -10.56
C GLN A 17 11.69 14.23 -9.78
N ALA A 18 12.79 14.24 -9.04
CA ALA A 18 13.26 15.42 -8.32
C ALA A 18 13.57 16.58 -9.27
N ASN A 19 14.13 16.29 -10.44
CA ASN A 19 14.43 17.30 -11.46
C ASN A 19 13.16 17.87 -12.12
N ASN A 20 12.17 17.01 -12.41
CA ASN A 20 10.88 17.46 -12.96
C ASN A 20 10.03 18.27 -11.97
N LEU A 21 10.06 17.93 -10.67
CA LEU A 21 9.32 18.66 -9.63
C LEU A 21 9.84 20.09 -9.40
N LYS A 22 11.13 20.34 -9.68
CA LYS A 22 11.70 21.69 -9.60
C LYS A 22 11.13 22.64 -10.66
N SER A 23 10.38 22.14 -11.66
CA SER A 23 9.86 22.94 -12.77
C SER A 23 8.39 23.38 -12.65
N SER A 24 7.67 23.03 -11.56
CA SER A 24 6.23 23.39 -11.40
C SER A 24 5.98 24.29 -10.18
N LYS A 25 5.29 25.42 -10.43
CA LYS A 25 5.08 26.56 -9.51
C LYS A 25 4.11 26.28 -8.35
N LYS A 26 4.45 26.88 -7.20
CA LYS A 26 3.67 27.54 -6.13
C LYS A 26 2.25 27.05 -5.76
N GLY A 27 2.05 26.80 -4.45
CA GLY A 27 1.01 27.51 -3.69
C GLY A 27 -0.28 26.77 -3.29
N SER A 28 -0.29 25.43 -3.18
CA SER A 28 -1.46 24.73 -2.63
C SER A 28 -1.28 24.46 -1.13
N PHE A 29 -2.25 24.88 -0.30
CA PHE A 29 -2.35 24.47 1.11
C PHE A 29 -2.86 23.03 1.26
N TYR A 30 -3.36 22.44 0.19
CA TYR A 30 -3.96 21.10 0.22
C TYR A 30 -3.02 19.99 0.74
N PRO A 31 -1.72 19.95 0.42
CA PRO A 31 -0.80 18.96 1.01
C PRO A 31 -0.71 19.05 2.55
N PHE A 32 -0.84 20.26 3.11
CA PHE A 32 -0.88 20.44 4.56
C PHE A 32 -2.20 19.92 5.14
N ILE A 33 -3.34 20.31 4.57
CA ILE A 33 -4.67 19.82 4.97
C ILE A 33 -4.73 18.29 4.90
N LYS A 34 -4.29 17.71 3.77
CA LYS A 34 -4.22 16.26 3.56
C LYS A 34 -3.36 15.59 4.63
N ARG A 35 -2.21 16.17 4.98
CA ARG A 35 -1.35 15.59 6.02
C ARG A 35 -2.00 15.64 7.39
N THR A 36 -2.68 16.74 7.73
CA THR A 36 -3.42 16.86 8.99
C THR A 36 -4.55 15.83 9.08
N MET A 37 -5.31 15.67 7.99
CA MET A 37 -6.35 14.63 7.90
C MET A 37 -5.76 13.22 8.03
N ASP A 38 -4.66 12.93 7.35
CA ASP A 38 -3.97 11.64 7.45
C ASP A 38 -3.57 11.32 8.89
N LEU A 39 -3.00 12.31 9.60
CA LEU A 39 -2.61 12.14 10.99
C LEU A 39 -3.81 11.92 11.91
N PHE A 40 -4.87 12.71 11.74
CA PHE A 40 -6.09 12.61 12.52
C PHE A 40 -6.76 11.23 12.35
N ILE A 41 -7.01 10.83 11.10
CA ILE A 41 -7.65 9.54 10.77
C ILE A 41 -6.77 8.37 11.23
N ALA A 42 -5.45 8.43 11.01
CA ALA A 42 -4.57 7.35 11.44
C ALA A 42 -4.49 7.23 12.97
N SER A 43 -4.48 8.36 13.70
CA SER A 43 -4.43 8.36 15.16
C SER A 43 -5.69 7.73 15.76
N ILE A 44 -6.86 8.16 15.30
CA ILE A 44 -8.15 7.59 15.73
C ILE A 44 -8.23 6.11 15.33
N GLY A 45 -7.86 5.80 14.07
CA GLY A 45 -7.85 4.44 13.56
C GLY A 45 -6.97 3.51 14.39
N ILE A 46 -5.78 3.94 14.80
CA ILE A 46 -4.90 3.15 15.65
C ILE A 46 -5.53 2.88 17.00
N VAL A 47 -6.07 3.90 17.68
CA VAL A 47 -6.70 3.72 19.01
C VAL A 47 -7.85 2.71 18.92
N ILE A 48 -8.71 2.82 17.91
CA ILE A 48 -9.86 1.92 17.72
C ILE A 48 -9.41 0.50 17.35
N THR A 49 -8.37 0.38 16.51
CA THR A 49 -7.95 -0.92 15.96
C THR A 49 -6.89 -1.62 16.80
N LEU A 50 -6.28 -0.96 17.78
CA LEU A 50 -5.24 -1.53 18.62
C LEU A 50 -5.70 -2.80 19.36
N PRO A 51 -6.90 -2.85 19.98
CA PRO A 51 -7.41 -4.08 20.59
C PRO A 51 -7.52 -5.24 19.57
N LEU A 52 -7.94 -4.95 18.34
CA LEU A 52 -8.02 -5.96 17.27
C LEU A 52 -6.63 -6.43 16.84
N ILE A 53 -5.68 -5.51 16.67
CA ILE A 53 -4.29 -5.86 16.33
C ILE A 53 -3.70 -6.79 17.40
N LEU A 54 -3.90 -6.47 18.69
CA LEU A 54 -3.42 -7.31 19.80
C LEU A 54 -4.09 -8.68 19.83
N LEU A 55 -5.42 -8.72 19.69
CA LEU A 55 -6.18 -9.97 19.63
C LEU A 55 -5.67 -10.89 18.51
N PHE A 56 -5.59 -10.37 17.28
CA PHE A 56 -5.14 -11.16 16.14
C PHE A 56 -3.64 -11.47 16.20
N ALA A 57 -2.83 -10.67 16.89
CA ALA A 57 -1.42 -11.01 17.12
C ALA A 57 -1.28 -12.28 17.96
N VAL A 58 -2.13 -12.43 19.00
CA VAL A 58 -2.18 -13.65 19.80
C VAL A 58 -2.69 -14.82 18.97
N LEU A 59 -3.81 -14.66 18.26
CA LEU A 59 -4.40 -15.72 17.43
C LEU A 59 -3.43 -16.24 16.35
N ILE A 60 -2.70 -15.36 15.67
CA ILE A 60 -1.71 -15.75 14.66
C ILE A 60 -0.57 -16.57 15.27
N ARG A 61 -0.14 -16.22 16.48
CA ARG A 61 0.94 -16.92 17.19
C ARG A 61 0.51 -18.30 17.68
N ILE A 62 -0.78 -18.49 17.96
CA ILE A 62 -1.38 -19.79 18.26
C ILE A 62 -1.52 -20.63 16.98
N ASP A 63 -1.98 -20.02 15.88
CA ASP A 63 -2.22 -20.70 14.59
C ASP A 63 -0.91 -21.10 13.88
N SER A 64 0.18 -20.34 14.09
CA SER A 64 1.47 -20.59 13.44
C SER A 64 2.67 -20.07 14.26
N PRO A 65 3.81 -20.80 14.29
CA PRO A 65 4.98 -20.38 15.06
C PRO A 65 5.58 -19.06 14.54
N GLY A 66 6.26 -18.30 15.40
CA GLY A 66 7.01 -17.08 15.05
C GLY A 66 6.25 -15.76 15.19
N SER A 67 6.79 -14.70 14.59
CA SER A 67 6.26 -13.33 14.71
C SER A 67 4.87 -13.18 14.09
N PRO A 68 3.88 -12.60 14.81
CA PRO A 68 2.56 -12.32 14.24
C PRO A 68 2.57 -11.18 13.21
N PHE A 69 3.69 -10.47 13.08
CA PHE A 69 3.89 -9.41 12.10
C PHE A 69 4.82 -9.87 10.98
N TYR A 70 4.51 -9.43 9.77
CA TYR A 70 5.35 -9.57 8.58
C TYR A 70 5.75 -8.17 8.09
N VAL A 71 7.04 -8.01 7.78
CA VAL A 71 7.63 -6.74 7.34
C VAL A 71 8.14 -6.90 5.92
N GLN A 72 7.80 -5.94 5.06
CA GLN A 72 8.13 -6.01 3.64
C GLN A 72 8.60 -4.66 3.12
N SER A 73 9.68 -4.65 2.34
CA SER A 73 10.15 -3.45 1.66
C SER A 73 9.18 -3.05 0.55
N ARG A 74 8.85 -1.76 0.51
CA ARG A 74 7.91 -1.16 -0.45
C ARG A 74 8.43 0.17 -0.96
N VAL A 75 8.04 0.53 -2.18
CA VAL A 75 8.44 1.79 -2.82
C VAL A 75 7.42 2.88 -2.48
N GLY A 76 7.90 3.97 -1.90
CA GLY A 76 7.12 5.14 -1.55
C GLY A 76 7.37 6.33 -2.48
N LYS A 77 7.03 7.53 -1.99
CA LYS A 77 7.16 8.77 -2.75
C LYS A 77 8.58 8.97 -3.25
N ASN A 78 8.71 9.41 -4.50
CA ASN A 78 9.97 9.66 -5.19
C ASN A 78 10.90 8.43 -5.20
N GLY A 79 10.35 7.21 -5.23
CA GLY A 79 11.17 5.98 -5.26
C GLY A 79 11.80 5.58 -3.92
N LYS A 80 11.58 6.33 -2.84
CA LYS A 80 12.16 6.02 -1.53
C LYS A 80 11.55 4.74 -0.96
N CYS A 81 12.38 3.75 -0.64
CA CYS A 81 11.91 2.52 -0.03
C CYS A 81 11.61 2.71 1.47
N PHE A 82 10.58 2.01 1.97
CA PHE A 82 10.21 1.95 3.38
C PHE A 82 9.74 0.54 3.76
N ASN A 83 9.74 0.25 5.05
CA ASN A 83 9.28 -1.03 5.58
C ASN A 83 7.79 -0.94 5.92
N LEU A 84 6.98 -1.67 5.15
CA LEU A 84 5.55 -1.85 5.40
C LEU A 84 5.33 -2.98 6.39
N ILE A 85 4.55 -2.73 7.44
CA ILE A 85 4.21 -3.73 8.46
C ILE A 85 2.77 -4.22 8.22
N LYS A 86 2.57 -5.53 8.30
CA LYS A 86 1.26 -6.19 8.22
C LYS A 86 1.17 -7.28 9.29
N MET A 87 -0.05 -7.71 9.59
CA MET A 87 -0.23 -8.98 10.30
C MET A 87 0.12 -10.13 9.35
N ARG A 88 0.83 -11.13 9.88
CA ARG A 88 1.27 -12.29 9.11
C ARG A 88 0.07 -13.20 8.82
N SER A 89 -0.30 -13.31 7.56
CA SER A 89 -1.39 -14.19 7.09
C SER A 89 -0.90 -15.49 6.44
N MET A 90 0.40 -15.58 6.14
CA MET A 90 1.00 -16.75 5.51
C MET A 90 2.01 -17.44 6.45
N ARG A 91 2.32 -18.71 6.16
CA ARG A 91 3.38 -19.46 6.86
C ARG A 91 4.74 -18.79 6.72
N ILE A 92 5.67 -19.06 7.64
CA ILE A 92 7.03 -18.46 7.62
C ILE A 92 7.80 -18.84 6.34
N ASP A 93 7.57 -20.04 5.82
CA ASP A 93 8.21 -20.58 4.63
C ASP A 93 7.57 -20.11 3.31
N ALA A 94 6.56 -19.23 3.36
CA ALA A 94 5.78 -18.82 2.19
C ALA A 94 6.59 -18.16 1.08
N GLU A 95 7.73 -17.54 1.39
CA GLU A 95 8.62 -16.89 0.42
C GLU A 95 9.95 -17.63 0.23
N LYS A 96 10.03 -18.92 0.61
CA LYS A 96 11.27 -19.72 0.46
C LYS A 96 11.77 -19.77 -0.98
N ASP A 97 10.85 -19.80 -1.95
CA ASP A 97 11.15 -19.82 -3.38
C ASP A 97 11.12 -18.42 -4.04
N GLY A 98 11.17 -17.35 -3.24
CA GLY A 98 11.20 -15.96 -3.69
C GLY A 98 9.86 -15.23 -3.68
N GLU A 99 9.90 -13.99 -4.16
CA GLU A 99 8.76 -13.07 -4.15
C GLU A 99 7.72 -13.46 -5.21
N LYS A 100 6.52 -13.90 -4.78
CA LYS A 100 5.42 -14.24 -5.67
C LYS A 100 4.16 -13.45 -5.31
N TRP A 101 3.31 -13.16 -6.29
CA TRP A 101 1.96 -12.66 -6.02
C TRP A 101 1.15 -13.76 -5.31
N ALA A 102 0.19 -13.35 -4.48
CA ALA A 102 -0.71 -14.31 -3.84
C ALA A 102 -1.77 -14.75 -4.85
N GLU A 103 -1.95 -16.06 -4.98
CA GLU A 103 -2.98 -16.67 -5.83
C GLU A 103 -4.31 -16.80 -5.06
N VAL A 104 -5.39 -17.12 -5.78
CA VAL A 104 -6.68 -17.46 -5.15
C VAL A 104 -6.53 -18.84 -4.50
N ASN A 105 -6.91 -18.98 -3.22
CA ASN A 105 -6.73 -20.20 -2.42
C ASN A 105 -5.26 -20.66 -2.27
N ASP A 106 -4.36 -19.70 -2.09
CA ASP A 106 -2.94 -19.97 -1.91
C ASP A 106 -2.67 -20.89 -0.70
N PRO A 107 -2.01 -22.05 -0.87
CA PRO A 107 -1.80 -23.04 0.19
C PRO A 107 -0.87 -22.53 1.31
N ARG A 108 -0.18 -21.41 1.08
CA ARG A 108 0.70 -20.76 2.06
C ARG A 108 -0.09 -19.97 3.11
N ILE A 109 -1.37 -19.70 2.87
CA ILE A 109 -2.24 -18.94 3.78
C ILE A 109 -2.68 -19.82 4.95
N THR A 110 -2.57 -19.28 6.17
CA THR A 110 -3.01 -19.95 7.40
C THR A 110 -4.52 -19.80 7.61
N LYS A 111 -5.13 -20.55 8.54
CA LYS A 111 -6.59 -20.47 8.77
C LYS A 111 -6.99 -19.09 9.28
N ILE A 112 -6.28 -18.58 10.29
CA ILE A 112 -6.47 -17.21 10.78
C ILE A 112 -6.06 -16.21 9.69
N GLY A 113 -5.02 -16.53 8.94
CA GLY A 113 -4.56 -15.76 7.79
C GLY A 113 -5.64 -15.48 6.75
N ALA A 114 -6.43 -16.49 6.39
CA ALA A 114 -7.52 -16.33 5.43
C ALA A 114 -8.59 -15.36 5.96
N PHE A 115 -8.94 -15.46 7.24
CA PHE A 115 -9.91 -14.56 7.87
C PHE A 115 -9.43 -13.11 7.89
N ILE A 116 -8.19 -12.86 8.35
CA ILE A 116 -7.67 -11.48 8.48
C ILE A 116 -7.46 -10.81 7.13
N ARG A 117 -7.19 -11.58 6.06
CA ARG A 117 -7.10 -11.06 4.69
C ARG A 117 -8.46 -10.68 4.12
N LYS A 118 -9.47 -11.54 4.33
CA LYS A 118 -10.86 -11.27 3.92
C LYS A 118 -11.40 -10.01 4.58
N THR A 119 -11.09 -9.83 5.86
CA THR A 119 -11.56 -8.69 6.67
C THR A 119 -10.61 -7.48 6.66
N ARG A 120 -9.47 -7.56 5.95
CA ARG A 120 -8.42 -6.52 5.89
C ARG A 120 -7.77 -6.17 7.23
N ILE A 121 -7.98 -7.00 8.25
CA ILE A 121 -7.35 -6.85 9.56
C ILE A 121 -5.82 -6.93 9.43
N ASP A 122 -5.32 -7.67 8.44
CA ASP A 122 -3.89 -7.76 8.16
C ASP A 122 -3.22 -6.44 7.79
N GLU A 123 -4.00 -5.47 7.31
CA GLU A 123 -3.52 -4.17 6.85
C GLU A 123 -3.54 -3.09 7.95
N LEU A 124 -4.18 -3.33 9.09
CA LEU A 124 -4.31 -2.34 10.18
C LEU A 124 -2.97 -1.78 10.70
N PRO A 125 -1.87 -2.59 10.84
CA PRO A 125 -0.57 -2.06 11.25
C PRO A 125 0.03 -1.02 10.28
N GLN A 126 -0.48 -0.91 9.05
CA GLN A 126 -0.02 0.12 8.10
C GLN A 126 -0.41 1.54 8.53
N LEU A 127 -1.39 1.72 9.43
CA LEU A 127 -1.72 3.04 10.00
C LEU A 127 -0.51 3.69 10.69
N PHE A 128 0.40 2.89 11.28
CA PHE A 128 1.65 3.40 11.83
C PHE A 128 2.58 3.98 10.75
N SER A 129 2.54 3.44 9.52
CA SER A 129 3.29 3.98 8.37
C SER A 129 2.71 5.32 7.91
N VAL A 130 1.40 5.53 8.07
CA VAL A 130 0.75 6.83 7.83
C VAL A 130 1.19 7.83 8.88
N LEU A 131 1.20 7.47 10.18
CA LEU A 131 1.71 8.35 11.24
C LEU A 131 3.16 8.75 11.01
N LYS A 132 4.03 7.78 10.72
CA LYS A 132 5.46 8.00 10.41
C LYS A 132 5.67 8.87 9.17
N GLY A 133 4.68 8.92 8.28
CA GLY A 133 4.68 9.75 7.08
C GLY A 133 5.27 9.06 5.85
N ASP A 134 5.52 7.76 5.92
CA ASP A 134 5.92 6.94 4.76
C ASP A 134 4.72 6.71 3.81
N MET A 135 3.50 6.70 4.35
CA MET A 135 2.23 6.54 3.62
C MET A 135 1.24 7.68 3.89
N SER A 136 0.14 7.68 3.15
CA SER A 136 -1.08 8.47 3.34
C SER A 136 -2.28 7.52 3.53
N ILE A 137 -3.43 8.01 4.01
CA ILE A 137 -4.66 7.21 4.04
C ILE A 137 -5.08 6.87 2.61
N ILE A 138 -5.04 7.86 1.71
CA ILE A 138 -5.46 7.74 0.31
C ILE A 138 -4.29 8.00 -0.62
N GLY A 139 -4.07 7.08 -1.55
CA GLY A 139 -3.02 7.16 -2.57
C GLY A 139 -2.82 5.82 -3.31
N PRO A 140 -1.92 5.78 -4.31
CA PRO A 140 -1.57 4.55 -5.01
C PRO A 140 -1.07 3.46 -4.06
N ARG A 141 -1.50 2.20 -4.23
CA ARG A 141 -1.01 1.10 -3.38
C ARG A 141 0.51 0.93 -3.55
N PRO A 142 1.30 0.85 -2.48
CA PRO A 142 2.75 0.71 -2.60
C PRO A 142 3.14 -0.68 -3.13
N GLU A 143 4.07 -0.71 -4.09
CA GLU A 143 4.55 -1.96 -4.70
C GLU A 143 5.91 -2.40 -4.17
N ARG A 144 6.25 -3.68 -4.35
CA ARG A 144 7.60 -4.16 -4.03
C ARG A 144 8.61 -3.50 -4.97
N PRO A 145 9.86 -3.30 -4.54
CA PRO A 145 10.92 -2.76 -5.40
C PRO A 145 11.13 -3.56 -6.70
N SER A 146 11.07 -4.89 -6.61
CA SER A 146 11.15 -5.82 -7.75
C SER A 146 10.09 -5.53 -8.81
N PHE A 147 8.81 -5.54 -8.42
CA PHE A 147 7.68 -5.27 -9.32
C PHE A 147 7.66 -3.84 -9.83
N THR A 148 8.02 -2.85 -9.01
CA THR A 148 8.09 -1.46 -9.46
C THR A 148 9.14 -1.29 -10.55
N ALA A 149 10.32 -1.90 -10.38
CA ALA A 149 11.38 -1.87 -11.37
C ALA A 149 11.00 -2.62 -12.65
N GLN A 150 10.31 -3.76 -12.53
CA GLN A 150 9.79 -4.52 -13.67
C GLN A 150 8.76 -3.72 -14.46
N PHE A 151 7.68 -3.27 -13.82
CA PHE A 151 6.60 -2.55 -14.47
C PHE A 151 7.05 -1.18 -15.02
N SER A 152 8.06 -0.54 -14.42
CA SER A 152 8.65 0.69 -14.96
C SER A 152 9.39 0.49 -16.28
N LYS A 153 9.84 -0.73 -16.57
CA LYS A 153 10.44 -1.08 -17.88
C LYS A 153 9.37 -1.45 -18.91
N GLU A 154 8.35 -2.20 -18.47
CA GLU A 154 7.31 -2.73 -19.36
C GLU A 154 6.24 -1.68 -19.70
N ILE A 155 5.93 -0.77 -18.78
CA ILE A 155 4.82 0.18 -18.90
C ILE A 155 5.38 1.60 -18.83
N LYS A 156 5.31 2.31 -19.97
CA LYS A 156 5.76 3.71 -20.07
C LYS A 156 5.04 4.58 -19.03
N GLY A 157 5.82 5.29 -18.22
CA GLY A 157 5.31 6.21 -17.22
C GLY A 157 4.79 5.54 -15.93
N PHE A 158 5.00 4.23 -15.74
CA PHE A 158 4.57 3.55 -14.51
C PHE A 158 5.14 4.19 -13.24
N SER A 159 6.38 4.69 -13.30
CA SER A 159 7.04 5.38 -12.20
C SER A 159 6.33 6.67 -11.76
N ASN A 160 5.50 7.30 -12.61
CA ASN A 160 4.78 8.54 -12.27
C ASN A 160 3.82 8.37 -11.08
N ARG A 161 3.38 7.14 -10.79
CA ARG A 161 2.60 6.85 -9.58
C ARG A 161 3.36 7.15 -8.27
N LEU A 162 4.68 7.24 -8.32
CA LEU A 162 5.56 7.53 -7.19
C LEU A 162 5.67 9.04 -6.88
N LEU A 163 5.03 9.92 -7.65
CA LEU A 163 5.05 11.37 -7.41
C LEU A 163 4.32 11.79 -6.12
N VAL A 164 3.43 10.94 -5.62
CA VAL A 164 2.68 11.14 -4.36
C VAL A 164 3.00 10.05 -3.34
N LYS A 165 2.64 10.27 -2.08
CA LYS A 165 2.76 9.21 -1.07
C LYS A 165 1.83 8.04 -1.44
N PRO A 166 2.29 6.80 -1.27
CA PRO A 166 1.41 5.65 -1.41
C PRO A 166 0.30 5.68 -0.34
N GLY A 167 -0.82 5.04 -0.65
CA GLY A 167 -2.01 5.01 0.18
C GLY A 167 -2.31 3.65 0.79
N LEU A 168 -2.98 3.66 1.94
CA LEU A 168 -3.64 2.47 2.50
C LEU A 168 -4.77 2.02 1.56
N THR A 169 -5.63 2.96 1.18
CA THR A 169 -6.64 2.82 0.12
C THR A 169 -6.34 3.77 -1.03
N GLY A 170 -7.06 3.64 -2.15
CA GLY A 170 -6.83 4.44 -3.34
C GLY A 170 -7.86 4.18 -4.42
N LEU A 171 -7.82 5.01 -5.48
CA LEU A 171 -8.81 4.96 -6.55
C LEU A 171 -8.78 3.61 -7.29
N ALA A 172 -7.60 3.04 -7.51
CA ALA A 172 -7.46 1.72 -8.12
C ALA A 172 -8.09 0.62 -7.24
N GLN A 173 -7.80 0.66 -5.93
CA GLN A 173 -8.29 -0.32 -4.96
C GLN A 173 -9.83 -0.36 -4.91
N VAL A 174 -10.49 0.80 -4.96
CA VAL A 174 -11.96 0.88 -4.83
C VAL A 174 -12.74 0.73 -6.13
N ASN A 175 -12.08 0.73 -7.30
CA ASN A 175 -12.76 0.55 -8.60
C ASN A 175 -12.38 -0.74 -9.33
N GLY A 176 -11.23 -1.35 -9.01
CA GLY A 176 -10.76 -2.56 -9.69
C GLY A 176 -10.32 -3.70 -8.79
N GLY A 177 -10.23 -3.49 -7.48
CA GLY A 177 -9.82 -4.53 -6.53
C GLY A 177 -8.45 -5.13 -6.85
N TYR A 178 -8.33 -6.46 -6.68
CA TYR A 178 -7.09 -7.21 -6.96
C TYR A 178 -6.99 -7.74 -8.40
N ASP A 179 -8.05 -7.64 -9.20
CA ASP A 179 -8.14 -8.32 -10.50
C ASP A 179 -7.67 -7.44 -11.66
N ILE A 180 -7.48 -6.15 -11.44
CA ILE A 180 -6.98 -5.23 -12.47
C ILE A 180 -5.50 -5.44 -12.79
N THR A 181 -5.17 -5.32 -14.07
CA THR A 181 -3.79 -5.39 -14.56
C THR A 181 -2.94 -4.22 -14.05
N PRO A 182 -1.59 -4.34 -14.00
CA PRO A 182 -0.72 -3.22 -13.63
C PRO A 182 -0.92 -1.96 -14.48
N LYS A 183 -1.31 -2.11 -15.75
CA LYS A 183 -1.60 -1.00 -16.67
C LYS A 183 -2.91 -0.29 -16.34
N GLU A 184 -3.97 -1.02 -16.03
CA GLU A 184 -5.25 -0.44 -15.58
C GLU A 184 -5.12 0.21 -14.21
N LYS A 185 -4.37 -0.43 -13.31
CA LYS A 185 -4.01 0.15 -12.02
C LYS A 185 -3.30 1.48 -12.18
N LEU A 186 -2.33 1.57 -13.08
CA LEU A 186 -1.64 2.82 -13.39
C LEU A 186 -2.62 3.89 -13.89
N LYS A 187 -3.61 3.54 -14.72
CA LYS A 187 -4.62 4.50 -15.20
C LYS A 187 -5.38 5.14 -14.05
N TYR A 188 -5.85 4.35 -13.08
CA TYR A 188 -6.53 4.89 -11.89
C TYR A 188 -5.58 5.69 -10.98
N ASP A 189 -4.34 5.22 -10.81
CA ASP A 189 -3.34 5.93 -10.00
C ASP A 189 -3.04 7.32 -10.59
N LEU A 190 -2.87 7.43 -11.91
CA LEU A 190 -2.66 8.70 -12.59
C LEU A 190 -3.91 9.58 -12.60
N GLN A 191 -5.10 8.99 -12.75
CA GLN A 191 -6.36 9.72 -12.63
C GLN A 191 -6.49 10.35 -11.24
N TYR A 192 -6.14 9.63 -10.18
CA TYR A 192 -6.09 10.18 -8.83
C TYR A 192 -5.08 11.32 -8.74
N ILE A 193 -3.82 11.08 -9.11
CA ILE A 193 -2.73 12.07 -8.98
C ILE A 193 -3.07 13.38 -9.70
N ASN A 194 -3.66 13.31 -10.90
CA ASN A 194 -3.96 14.48 -11.72
C ASN A 194 -5.22 15.23 -11.28
N ASN A 195 -6.14 14.59 -10.55
CA ASN A 195 -7.45 15.16 -10.18
C ASN A 195 -7.68 15.15 -8.67
N VAL A 196 -6.61 15.14 -7.89
CA VAL A 196 -6.68 15.10 -6.43
C VAL A 196 -7.44 16.33 -5.93
N THR A 197 -8.55 16.07 -5.26
CA THR A 197 -9.43 17.06 -4.62
C THR A 197 -10.00 16.45 -3.35
N PHE A 198 -10.39 17.30 -2.40
CA PHE A 198 -11.05 16.85 -1.17
C PHE A 198 -12.29 15.98 -1.46
N PHE A 199 -13.11 16.37 -2.45
CA PHE A 199 -14.30 15.62 -2.83
C PHE A 199 -13.97 14.22 -3.37
N LEU A 200 -12.94 14.11 -4.23
CA LEU A 200 -12.48 12.80 -4.72
C LEU A 200 -11.99 11.92 -3.56
N GLU A 201 -11.29 12.49 -2.58
CA GLU A 201 -10.83 11.76 -1.40
C GLU A 201 -11.99 11.25 -0.54
N MET A 202 -13.00 12.08 -0.28
CA MET A 202 -14.21 11.64 0.44
C MET A 202 -14.94 10.53 -0.31
N LYS A 203 -15.04 10.64 -1.64
CA LYS A 203 -15.62 9.58 -2.48
C LYS A 203 -14.85 8.26 -2.36
N ILE A 204 -13.52 8.31 -2.37
CA ILE A 204 -12.68 7.11 -2.20
C ILE A 204 -12.85 6.53 -0.80
N LEU A 205 -12.91 7.36 0.24
CA LEU A 205 -13.09 6.92 1.62
C LEU A 205 -14.43 6.19 1.80
N LEU A 206 -15.53 6.77 1.32
CA LEU A 206 -16.87 6.14 1.37
C LEU A 206 -16.90 4.81 0.61
N LYS A 207 -16.31 4.75 -0.58
CA LYS A 207 -16.18 3.49 -1.33
C LYS A 207 -15.33 2.46 -0.59
N THR A 208 -14.30 2.90 0.13
CA THR A 208 -13.45 2.02 0.94
C THR A 208 -14.25 1.39 2.07
N ILE A 209 -15.08 2.16 2.77
CA ILE A 209 -15.97 1.64 3.81
C ILE A 209 -16.89 0.58 3.22
N LYS A 210 -17.53 0.86 2.07
CA LYS A 210 -18.36 -0.13 1.37
C LYS A 210 -17.59 -1.41 1.08
N VAL A 211 -16.42 -1.30 0.44
CA VAL A 211 -15.54 -2.44 0.09
C VAL A 211 -15.14 -3.27 1.31
N VAL A 212 -14.79 -2.63 2.42
CA VAL A 212 -14.40 -3.33 3.66
C VAL A 212 -15.59 -4.05 4.29
N LEU A 213 -16.79 -3.45 4.26
CA LEU A 213 -18.01 -4.05 4.82
C LEU A 213 -18.56 -5.19 3.96
N THR A 214 -18.49 -5.08 2.63
CA THR A 214 -18.99 -6.10 1.71
C THR A 214 -17.96 -7.21 1.45
N GLY A 215 -16.67 -6.94 1.69
CA GLY A 215 -15.58 -7.83 1.30
C GLY A 215 -15.32 -7.86 -0.21
N GLU A 216 -15.97 -7.00 -1.00
CA GLU A 216 -15.79 -6.93 -2.46
C GLU A 216 -14.32 -6.62 -2.80
N GLY A 217 -13.65 -7.52 -3.52
CA GLY A 217 -12.24 -7.36 -3.87
C GLY A 217 -11.25 -7.67 -2.73
N ALA A 218 -11.67 -8.35 -1.66
CA ALA A 218 -10.76 -9.00 -0.71
C ALA A 218 -10.37 -10.42 -1.21
N ARG A 219 -9.10 -10.81 -1.04
CA ARG A 219 -8.54 -12.14 -1.34
C ARG A 219 -7.76 -12.68 -0.15
#